data_AF-A0A660QFQ3-F1
#
_entry.id   AF-A0A660QFQ3-F1
#
_cell.length_a   1.000
_cell.length_b   1.000
_cell.length_c   1.000
_cell.angle_alpha   90.00
_cell.angle_beta   90.00
_cell.angle_gamma   90.00
#
_symmetry.space_group_name_H-M   'P 1'
#
loop_
_entity.id
_entity.type
_entity.pdbx_description
1 polymer ?
#
loop_
_entity_poly.entity_id
_entity_poly.type
_entity_poly.pdbx_seq_one_letter_code
_entity_poly.pdbx_strand_id
1 'polypeptide(L)'
;MSNEEKGDMKQFDEYLNFVEGTPGELVEGIVTRIDPQEGLVVDFGGKFEGIVPQRELVHSVEEYEQGQKVKLQVIRFDEEEGYVFLSERKPHMKELLTKLQEAYEDNVPVKGRVVQEMKGGYRVLLQNMVPAFMPGSHSLIRRDQKPPKDEIDLLILDYKRGRRGFNIVVSKRALQEKRQNEFLAAHKEGDVVKGKVVKVDSNSIHVDLGPVQGVVPRNLISHDPSLLPKDVCSVGGEVEAKIVKIADHSKVITLSMKDLEPDPWQTIRERYPVGTIIEKPIKSILPFGFFVTIEPGVDG
;
A
#
# COMPACT_ATOMS: atom_id res chain seq x y z
N MET A 1 17.69 -20.54 66.03
CA MET A 1 17.44 -20.49 64.59
C MET A 1 18.19 -19.28 64.06
N SER A 2 19.36 -19.58 63.50
CA SER A 2 20.41 -18.63 63.13
C SER A 2 19.99 -17.77 61.93
N ASN A 3 20.64 -16.61 61.76
CA ASN A 3 20.35 -15.65 60.68
C ASN A 3 20.62 -16.21 59.26
N GLU A 4 21.26 -17.38 59.14
CA GLU A 4 21.51 -18.08 57.87
C GLU A 4 20.28 -18.84 57.35
N GLU A 5 19.47 -19.45 58.24
CA GLU A 5 18.27 -20.22 57.86
C GLU A 5 17.16 -19.32 57.26
N LYS A 6 17.16 -18.02 57.62
CA LYS A 6 16.22 -17.02 57.07
C LYS A 6 16.63 -16.47 55.70
N GLY A 7 17.90 -16.60 55.34
CA GLY A 7 18.43 -16.23 54.01
C GLY A 7 18.07 -17.30 52.97
N ASP A 8 18.28 -18.57 53.32
CA ASP A 8 17.94 -19.71 52.48
C ASP A 8 16.43 -19.82 52.22
N MET A 9 15.59 -19.59 53.24
CA MET A 9 14.13 -19.70 53.05
C MET A 9 13.54 -18.60 52.17
N LYS A 10 14.15 -17.40 52.16
CA LYS A 10 13.78 -16.33 51.23
C LYS A 10 14.25 -16.59 49.80
N GLN A 11 15.46 -17.13 49.63
CA GLN A 11 15.96 -17.55 48.32
C GLN A 11 15.15 -18.74 47.78
N PHE A 12 14.67 -19.63 48.65
CA PHE A 12 13.82 -20.76 48.29
C PHE A 12 12.39 -20.34 47.92
N ASP A 13 11.80 -19.39 48.66
CA ASP A 13 10.51 -18.77 48.31
C ASP A 13 10.61 -17.94 47.01
N GLU A 14 11.74 -17.28 46.76
CA GLU A 14 12.01 -16.58 45.51
C GLU A 14 12.24 -17.57 44.34
N TYR A 15 12.82 -18.75 44.61
CA TYR A 15 12.91 -19.87 43.66
C TYR A 15 11.55 -20.54 43.40
N LEU A 16 10.69 -20.67 44.41
CA LEU A 16 9.33 -21.20 44.28
C LEU A 16 8.41 -20.24 43.51
N ASN A 17 8.50 -18.94 43.81
CA ASN A 17 7.80 -17.88 43.06
C ASN A 17 8.36 -17.70 41.64
N PHE A 18 9.60 -18.10 41.36
CA PHE A 18 10.17 -18.12 40.00
C PHE A 18 9.66 -19.32 39.18
N VAL A 19 9.23 -20.40 39.84
CA VAL A 19 8.68 -21.59 39.19
C VAL A 19 7.17 -21.45 38.93
N GLU A 20 6.49 -20.64 39.74
CA GLU A 20 5.10 -20.22 39.51
C GLU A 20 5.11 -18.88 38.78
N GLY A 21 5.34 -18.92 37.46
CA GLY A 21 5.40 -17.74 36.61
C GLY A 21 4.28 -16.75 36.94
N THR A 22 4.59 -15.47 37.02
CA THR A 22 3.54 -14.51 37.40
C THR A 22 2.50 -14.39 36.28
N PRO A 23 1.18 -14.31 36.55
CA PRO A 23 0.21 -13.99 35.52
C PRO A 23 0.60 -12.71 34.77
N GLY A 24 0.85 -12.84 33.47
CA GLY A 24 1.35 -11.76 32.62
C GLY A 24 2.82 -11.87 32.22
N GLU A 25 3.57 -12.85 32.74
CA GLU A 25 4.95 -13.12 32.34
C GLU A 25 5.05 -13.65 30.91
N LEU A 26 6.12 -13.25 30.21
CA LEU A 26 6.45 -13.71 28.87
C LEU A 26 7.38 -14.92 28.97
N VAL A 27 6.95 -16.04 28.41
CA VAL A 27 7.67 -17.31 28.43
C VAL A 27 7.83 -17.86 27.01
N GLU A 28 8.92 -18.57 26.75
CA GLU A 28 9.10 -19.31 25.50
C GLU A 28 8.69 -20.77 25.72
N GLY A 29 7.76 -21.26 24.91
CA GLY A 29 7.27 -22.64 24.98
C GLY A 29 7.60 -23.44 23.72
N ILE A 30 7.86 -24.73 23.89
CA ILE A 30 8.02 -25.70 22.80
C ILE A 30 6.71 -26.47 22.67
N VAL A 31 6.13 -26.52 21.46
CA VAL A 31 4.91 -27.29 21.20
C VAL A 31 5.19 -28.78 21.37
N THR A 32 4.58 -29.42 22.38
CA THR A 32 4.72 -30.86 22.63
C THR A 32 3.60 -31.64 21.95
N ARG A 33 2.37 -31.13 22.02
CA ARG A 33 1.19 -31.77 21.43
C ARG A 33 0.29 -30.73 20.78
N ILE A 34 -0.34 -31.14 19.68
CA ILE A 34 -1.29 -30.33 18.92
C ILE A 34 -2.64 -31.02 19.01
N ASP A 35 -3.62 -30.37 19.63
CA ASP A 35 -4.99 -30.86 19.73
C ASP A 35 -5.94 -29.96 18.91
N PRO A 36 -6.65 -30.49 17.90
CA PRO A 36 -7.57 -29.71 17.07
C PRO A 36 -8.77 -29.10 17.83
N GLN A 37 -9.16 -29.67 18.98
CA GLN A 37 -10.32 -29.21 19.76
C GLN A 37 -9.92 -28.37 20.96
N GLU A 38 -8.83 -28.71 21.64
CA GLU A 38 -8.41 -28.03 22.88
C GLU A 38 -7.35 -26.94 22.64
N GLY A 39 -6.50 -27.07 21.60
CA GLY A 39 -5.45 -26.12 21.27
C GLY A 39 -4.04 -26.74 21.29
N LEU A 40 -3.02 -25.96 21.61
CA LEU A 40 -1.63 -26.44 21.69
C LEU A 40 -1.25 -26.75 23.14
N VAL A 41 -0.63 -27.90 23.36
CA VAL A 41 0.09 -28.18 24.60
C VAL A 41 1.55 -27.84 24.37
N VAL A 42 2.12 -27.08 25.30
CA VAL A 42 3.46 -26.53 25.20
C VAL A 42 4.21 -26.73 26.51
N ASP A 43 5.49 -27.07 26.40
CA ASP A 43 6.41 -27.07 27.53
C ASP A 43 7.14 -25.72 27.56
N PHE A 44 6.93 -24.95 28.61
CA PHE A 44 7.54 -23.64 28.83
C PHE A 44 8.61 -23.66 29.92
N GLY A 45 9.11 -24.85 30.29
CA GLY A 45 10.12 -25.04 31.33
C GLY A 45 9.56 -24.96 32.77
N GLY A 46 8.23 -24.95 32.92
CA GLY A 46 7.54 -25.00 34.20
C GLY A 46 7.34 -26.43 34.71
N LYS A 47 6.83 -26.56 35.94
CA LYS A 47 6.41 -27.86 36.52
C LYS A 47 5.12 -28.41 35.92
N PHE A 48 4.35 -27.54 35.25
CA PHE A 48 3.03 -27.84 34.71
C PHE A 48 3.06 -27.70 33.19
N GLU A 49 2.20 -28.44 32.49
CA GLU A 49 2.06 -28.31 31.04
C GLU A 49 1.27 -27.03 30.71
N GLY A 50 1.72 -26.31 29.69
CA GLY A 50 1.03 -25.13 29.18
C GLY A 50 -0.02 -25.51 28.16
N ILE A 51 -1.24 -24.98 28.29
CA ILE A 51 -2.29 -25.11 27.28
C ILE A 51 -2.52 -23.73 26.65
N VAL A 52 -2.41 -23.66 25.32
CA VAL A 52 -2.76 -22.50 24.51
C VAL A 52 -4.07 -22.80 23.78
N PRO A 53 -5.21 -22.25 24.23
CA PRO A 53 -6.49 -22.47 23.58
C PRO A 53 -6.48 -21.98 22.13
N GLN A 54 -7.24 -22.62 21.24
CA GLN A 54 -7.32 -22.23 19.82
C GLN A 54 -7.63 -20.74 19.60
N ARG A 55 -8.48 -20.13 20.45
CA ARG A 55 -8.85 -18.70 20.41
C ARG A 55 -7.68 -17.73 20.73
N GLU A 56 -6.64 -18.23 21.38
CA GLU A 56 -5.45 -17.50 21.79
C GLU A 56 -4.25 -17.72 20.84
N LEU A 57 -4.40 -18.57 19.82
CA LEU A 57 -3.40 -18.76 18.77
C LEU A 57 -3.45 -17.60 17.76
N VAL A 58 -2.29 -17.32 17.17
CA VAL A 58 -2.19 -16.35 16.05
C VAL A 58 -2.63 -17.00 14.75
N HIS A 59 -2.18 -18.22 14.52
CA HIS A 59 -2.41 -18.99 13.32
C HIS A 59 -3.41 -20.12 13.56
N SER A 60 -3.87 -20.77 12.48
CA SER A 60 -4.68 -21.97 12.63
C SER A 60 -3.84 -23.08 13.25
N VAL A 61 -4.47 -23.97 14.03
CA VAL A 61 -3.78 -25.08 14.73
C VAL A 61 -2.95 -25.93 13.75
N GLU A 62 -3.38 -26.02 12.49
CA GLU A 62 -2.75 -26.75 11.39
C GLU A 62 -1.43 -26.12 10.89
N GLU A 63 -1.16 -24.85 11.20
CA GLU A 63 0.06 -24.14 10.80
C GLU A 63 1.23 -24.38 11.78
N TYR A 64 0.98 -25.05 12.91
CA TYR A 64 2.00 -25.33 13.93
C TYR A 64 2.54 -26.74 13.80
N GLU A 65 3.83 -26.90 14.11
CA GLU A 65 4.51 -28.20 14.15
C GLU A 65 4.97 -28.54 15.57
N GLN A 66 4.98 -29.83 15.91
CA GLN A 66 5.57 -30.29 17.16
C GLN A 66 7.06 -29.94 17.20
N GLY A 67 7.53 -29.41 18.33
CA GLY A 67 8.88 -28.91 18.51
C GLY A 67 9.07 -27.44 18.14
N GLN A 68 8.06 -26.76 17.60
CA GLN A 68 8.14 -25.33 17.28
C GLN A 68 8.24 -24.49 18.58
N LYS A 69 9.14 -23.51 18.57
CA LYS A 69 9.24 -22.51 19.64
C LYS A 69 8.25 -21.39 19.40
N VAL A 70 7.44 -21.09 20.41
CA VAL A 70 6.43 -20.03 20.40
C VAL A 70 6.61 -19.12 21.61
N LYS A 71 6.40 -17.81 21.41
CA LYS A 71 6.43 -16.82 22.50
C LYS A 71 5.03 -16.69 23.08
N LEU A 72 4.91 -16.94 24.37
CA LEU A 72 3.63 -17.06 25.05
C LEU A 72 3.59 -16.14 26.27
N GLN A 73 2.39 -15.77 26.67
CA GLN A 73 2.15 -15.04 27.91
C GLN A 73 1.25 -15.86 28.84
N VAL A 74 1.65 -15.95 30.11
CA VAL A 74 0.86 -16.61 31.15
C VAL A 74 -0.43 -15.85 31.41
N ILE A 75 -1.58 -16.50 31.25
CA ILE A 75 -2.90 -15.91 31.56
C ILE A 75 -3.28 -16.21 33.01
N ARG A 76 -3.29 -17.50 33.37
CA ARG A 76 -3.73 -18.02 34.66
C ARG A 76 -3.21 -19.43 34.88
N PHE A 77 -3.16 -19.82 36.14
CA PHE A 77 -2.84 -21.17 36.58
C PHE A 77 -4.12 -21.89 36.96
N ASP A 78 -4.19 -23.17 36.65
CA ASP A 78 -5.20 -24.08 37.16
C ASP A 78 -4.50 -25.15 38.00
N GLU A 79 -4.42 -24.91 39.31
CA GLU A 79 -3.74 -25.80 40.25
C GLU A 79 -4.48 -27.14 40.41
N GLU A 80 -5.78 -27.19 40.15
CA GLU A 80 -6.59 -28.40 40.29
C GLU A 80 -6.32 -29.40 39.15
N GLU A 81 -6.16 -28.91 37.92
CA GLU A 81 -5.88 -29.76 36.75
C GLU A 81 -4.39 -29.86 36.38
N GLY A 82 -3.53 -29.01 36.98
CA GLY A 82 -2.10 -29.03 36.72
C GLY A 82 -1.70 -28.46 35.35
N TYR A 83 -2.49 -27.53 34.83
CA TYR A 83 -2.23 -26.86 33.55
C TYR A 83 -2.12 -25.33 33.71
N VAL A 84 -1.32 -24.73 32.84
CA VAL A 84 -1.18 -23.27 32.76
C VAL A 84 -1.80 -22.76 31.47
N PHE A 85 -2.74 -21.84 31.57
CA PHE A 85 -3.33 -21.22 30.38
C PHE A 85 -2.39 -20.15 29.84
N LEU A 86 -1.96 -20.34 28.60
CA LEU A 86 -1.02 -19.48 27.89
C LEU A 86 -1.71 -18.81 26.69
N SER A 87 -1.22 -17.63 26.30
CA SER A 87 -1.67 -16.90 25.12
C SER A 87 -0.50 -16.52 24.24
N GLU A 88 -0.53 -16.92 22.97
CA GLU A 88 0.39 -16.42 21.94
C GLU A 88 -0.08 -15.08 21.39
N ARG A 89 -1.40 -14.87 21.35
CA ARG A 89 -2.01 -13.67 20.80
C ARG A 89 -1.66 -12.42 21.59
N LYS A 90 -1.61 -12.46 22.93
CA LYS A 90 -1.30 -11.27 23.74
C LYS A 90 0.10 -10.68 23.50
N PRO A 91 1.21 -11.47 23.54
CA PRO A 91 2.54 -10.93 23.26
C PRO A 91 2.65 -10.43 21.82
N HIS A 92 2.14 -11.21 20.86
CA HIS A 92 2.12 -10.82 19.45
C HIS A 92 1.34 -9.52 19.25
N MET A 93 0.18 -9.36 19.88
CA MET A 93 -0.62 -8.14 19.85
C MET A 93 0.14 -6.94 20.39
N LYS A 94 0.89 -7.10 21.48
CA LYS A 94 1.68 -6.02 22.08
C LYS A 94 2.78 -5.55 21.11
N GLU A 95 3.53 -6.49 20.53
CA GLU A 95 4.53 -6.17 19.50
C GLU A 95 3.91 -5.52 18.27
N LEU A 96 2.77 -6.03 17.82
CA LEU A 96 2.05 -5.49 16.67
C LEU A 96 1.58 -4.05 16.94
N LEU A 97 1.06 -3.76 18.12
CA LEU A 97 0.65 -2.40 18.50
C LEU A 97 1.82 -1.42 18.51
N THR A 98 3.00 -1.85 18.98
CA THR A 98 4.22 -1.04 18.87
C THR A 98 4.56 -0.77 17.41
N LYS A 99 4.55 -1.79 16.55
CA LYS A 99 4.78 -1.63 15.10
C LYS A 99 3.75 -0.72 14.43
N LEU A 100 2.48 -0.80 14.83
CA LEU A 100 1.42 0.06 14.28
C LEU A 100 1.59 1.52 14.72
N GLN A 101 2.08 1.75 15.94
CA GLN A 101 2.41 3.09 16.41
C GLN A 101 3.59 3.67 15.62
N GLU A 102 4.67 2.91 15.45
CA GLU A 102 5.81 3.30 14.61
C GLU A 102 5.35 3.59 13.17
N ALA A 103 4.52 2.72 12.59
CA ALA A 103 3.98 2.93 11.25
C ALA A 103 3.11 4.19 11.12
N TYR A 104 2.44 4.60 12.20
CA TYR A 104 1.70 5.87 12.25
C TYR A 104 2.65 7.07 12.27
N GLU A 105 3.72 7.01 13.07
CA GLU A 105 4.73 8.08 13.15
C GLU A 105 5.51 8.23 11.83
N ASP A 106 5.92 7.12 11.22
CA ASP A 106 6.70 7.08 9.98
C ASP A 106 5.83 7.16 8.71
N ASN A 107 4.50 7.23 8.84
CA ASN A 107 3.55 7.23 7.73
C ASN A 107 3.75 6.03 6.78
N VAL A 108 4.00 4.85 7.34
CA VAL A 108 4.27 3.61 6.59
C VAL A 108 2.94 2.91 6.29
N PRO A 109 2.75 2.38 5.07
CA PRO A 109 1.56 1.59 4.75
C PRO A 109 1.52 0.28 5.53
N VAL A 110 0.34 -0.05 6.05
CA VAL A 110 0.04 -1.28 6.77
C VAL A 110 -1.04 -2.06 6.03
N LYS A 111 -0.87 -3.37 5.94
CA LYS A 111 -1.86 -4.27 5.34
C LYS A 111 -3.08 -4.44 6.23
N GLY A 112 -4.26 -4.31 5.64
CA GLY A 112 -5.53 -4.53 6.31
C GLY A 112 -6.59 -5.14 5.41
N ARG A 113 -7.48 -5.93 6.01
CA ARG A 113 -8.60 -6.59 5.33
C ARG A 113 -9.93 -5.96 5.75
N VAL A 114 -10.80 -5.64 4.79
CA VAL A 114 -12.16 -5.16 5.10
C VAL A 114 -13.02 -6.34 5.55
N VAL A 115 -13.54 -6.28 6.78
CA VAL A 115 -14.38 -7.36 7.35
C VAL A 115 -15.85 -7.03 7.24
N GLN A 116 -16.23 -5.77 7.50
CA GLN A 116 -17.65 -5.40 7.60
C GLN A 116 -17.88 -3.97 7.12
N GLU A 117 -19.00 -3.73 6.43
CA GLU A 117 -19.50 -2.40 6.11
C GLU A 117 -20.48 -1.91 7.17
N MET A 118 -20.38 -0.63 7.53
CA MET A 118 -21.23 0.05 8.53
C MET A 118 -21.77 1.37 7.97
N LYS A 119 -22.78 1.95 8.62
CA LYS A 119 -23.32 3.27 8.26
C LYS A 119 -22.24 4.37 8.44
N GLY A 120 -21.50 4.67 7.36
CA GLY A 120 -20.47 5.72 7.33
C GLY A 120 -19.04 5.25 7.04
N GLY A 121 -18.78 3.94 6.96
CA GLY A 121 -17.45 3.42 6.68
C GLY A 121 -17.35 1.91 6.79
N TYR A 122 -16.13 1.41 6.95
CA TYR A 122 -15.78 0.01 6.95
C TYR A 122 -14.96 -0.35 8.19
N ARG A 123 -15.23 -1.51 8.77
CA ARG A 123 -14.38 -2.13 9.77
C ARG A 123 -13.29 -2.92 9.06
N VAL A 124 -12.05 -2.56 9.32
CA VAL A 124 -10.85 -3.18 8.76
C VAL A 124 -10.13 -3.93 9.86
N LEU A 125 -9.54 -5.07 9.55
CA LEU A 125 -8.67 -5.82 10.43
C LEU A 125 -7.24 -5.69 9.92
N LEU A 126 -6.40 -4.95 10.66
CA LEU A 126 -4.98 -4.78 10.35
C LEU A 126 -4.23 -6.04 10.77
N GLN A 127 -3.43 -6.59 9.86
CA GLN A 127 -2.64 -7.81 10.09
C GLN A 127 -3.49 -8.96 10.70
N ASN A 128 -4.77 -9.04 10.30
CA ASN A 128 -5.77 -10.00 10.80
C ASN A 128 -5.97 -10.03 12.33
N MET A 129 -5.50 -9.02 13.06
CA MET A 129 -5.52 -8.99 14.53
C MET A 129 -6.18 -7.75 15.10
N VAL A 130 -5.82 -6.56 14.58
CA VAL A 130 -6.20 -5.29 15.20
C VAL A 130 -7.37 -4.66 14.46
N PRO A 131 -8.50 -4.41 15.14
CA PRO A 131 -9.64 -3.74 14.52
C PRO A 131 -9.35 -2.25 14.31
N ALA A 132 -9.60 -1.77 13.11
CA ALA A 132 -9.50 -0.38 12.69
C ALA A 132 -10.77 0.06 11.95
N PHE A 133 -10.96 1.38 11.85
CA PHE A 133 -12.08 2.00 11.16
C PHE A 133 -11.59 2.76 9.92
N MET A 134 -12.18 2.47 8.76
CA MET A 134 -11.94 3.18 7.52
C MET A 134 -13.19 3.99 7.14
N PRO A 135 -13.17 5.33 7.18
CA PRO A 135 -14.31 6.13 6.76
C PRO A 135 -14.60 5.93 5.26
N GLY A 136 -15.87 5.97 4.87
CA GLY A 136 -16.28 5.71 3.47
C GLY A 136 -15.70 6.70 2.45
N SER A 137 -15.48 7.96 2.84
CA SER A 137 -14.81 8.97 2.00
C SER A 137 -13.34 8.65 1.71
N HIS A 138 -12.72 7.81 2.55
CA HIS A 138 -11.31 7.45 2.50
C HIS A 138 -11.06 6.05 1.91
N SER A 139 -12.11 5.28 1.59
CA SER A 139 -12.01 3.93 1.05
C SER A 139 -11.78 3.90 -0.46
N LEU A 140 -12.22 4.93 -1.19
CA LEU A 140 -12.29 4.96 -2.67
C LEU A 140 -13.11 3.80 -3.27
N ILE A 141 -13.88 3.08 -2.46
CA ILE A 141 -14.79 2.00 -2.89
C ILE A 141 -16.11 2.65 -3.28
N ARG A 142 -16.60 2.39 -4.50
CA ARG A 142 -17.92 2.87 -4.91
C ARG A 142 -18.99 2.10 -4.13
N ARG A 143 -20.09 2.77 -3.74
CA ARG A 143 -21.16 2.18 -2.88
C ARG A 143 -21.82 0.93 -3.46
N ASP A 144 -21.71 0.75 -4.77
CA ASP A 144 -22.23 -0.36 -5.57
C ASP A 144 -21.25 -1.54 -5.70
N GLN A 145 -19.98 -1.37 -5.31
CA GLN A 145 -18.99 -2.46 -5.35
C GLN A 145 -18.85 -3.12 -3.98
N LYS A 146 -18.80 -4.47 -4.00
CA LYS A 146 -18.43 -5.24 -2.82
C LYS A 146 -16.99 -4.85 -2.41
N PRO A 147 -16.72 -4.67 -1.11
CA PRO A 147 -15.36 -4.43 -0.67
C PRO A 147 -14.46 -5.61 -1.08
N PRO A 148 -13.23 -5.34 -1.53
CA PRO A 148 -12.31 -6.40 -1.87
C PRO A 148 -12.07 -7.27 -0.65
N LYS A 149 -12.09 -8.59 -0.86
CA LYS A 149 -11.80 -9.58 0.19
C LYS A 149 -10.30 -9.72 0.47
N ASP A 150 -9.48 -9.11 -0.35
CA ASP A 150 -8.02 -9.18 -0.31
C ASP A 150 -7.45 -8.15 0.67
N GLU A 151 -6.19 -8.34 1.04
CA GLU A 151 -5.44 -7.39 1.85
C GLU A 151 -5.14 -6.13 1.04
N ILE A 152 -5.38 -4.97 1.65
CA ILE A 152 -5.16 -3.66 1.05
C ILE A 152 -4.11 -2.93 1.88
N ASP A 153 -3.19 -2.24 1.21
CA ASP A 153 -2.30 -1.31 1.87
C ASP A 153 -3.07 -0.05 2.30
N LEU A 154 -2.97 0.29 3.58
CA LEU A 154 -3.69 1.38 4.21
C LEU A 154 -2.74 2.20 5.07
N LEU A 155 -2.94 3.51 5.09
CA LEU A 155 -2.19 4.41 5.96
C LEU A 155 -3.01 4.72 7.22
N ILE A 156 -2.35 4.73 8.38
CA ILE A 156 -3.00 5.08 9.65
C ILE A 156 -3.08 6.61 9.74
N LEU A 157 -4.28 7.15 9.87
CA LEU A 157 -4.52 8.58 10.02
C LEU A 157 -4.62 9.03 11.47
N ASP A 158 -5.10 8.15 12.34
CA ASP A 158 -5.28 8.46 13.76
C ASP A 158 -5.06 7.18 14.55
N TYR A 159 -4.28 7.29 15.63
CA TYR A 159 -4.01 6.21 16.56
C TYR A 159 -4.30 6.71 17.97
N LYS A 160 -5.47 6.34 18.52
CA LYS A 160 -5.90 6.75 19.86
C LYS A 160 -6.11 5.56 20.76
N ARG A 161 -5.59 5.63 21.98
CA ARG A 161 -5.89 4.67 23.03
C ARG A 161 -7.23 5.04 23.70
N GLY A 162 -8.23 4.18 23.53
CA GLY A 162 -9.54 4.33 24.16
C GLY A 162 -9.66 3.56 25.49
N ARG A 163 -10.85 3.61 26.11
CA ARG A 163 -11.13 2.92 27.39
C ARG A 163 -11.22 1.38 27.28
N ARG A 164 -11.53 0.82 26.09
CA ARG A 164 -11.69 -0.63 25.87
C ARG A 164 -10.84 -1.17 24.71
N GLY A 165 -9.80 -0.45 24.30
CA GLY A 165 -8.95 -0.84 23.18
C GLY A 165 -8.34 0.34 22.45
N PHE A 166 -7.97 0.14 21.19
CA PHE A 166 -7.37 1.15 20.33
C PHE A 166 -8.38 1.57 19.27
N ASN A 167 -8.55 2.88 19.11
CA ASN A 167 -9.31 3.49 18.03
C ASN A 167 -8.30 3.89 16.96
N ILE A 168 -8.21 3.07 15.92
CA ILE A 168 -7.31 3.30 14.79
C ILE A 168 -8.16 3.69 13.60
N VAL A 169 -7.86 4.84 13.00
CA VAL A 169 -8.50 5.29 11.75
C VAL A 169 -7.53 5.09 10.61
N VAL A 170 -7.98 4.44 9.54
CA VAL A 170 -7.15 4.11 8.37
C VAL A 170 -7.72 4.70 7.10
N SER A 171 -6.86 4.98 6.13
CA SER A 171 -7.24 5.55 4.83
C SER A 171 -6.46 4.94 3.68
N LYS A 172 -7.19 4.55 2.63
CA LYS A 172 -6.61 4.18 1.34
C LYS A 172 -6.25 5.41 0.51
N ARG A 173 -7.08 6.46 0.59
CA ARG A 173 -6.86 7.73 -0.11
C ARG A 173 -5.54 8.41 0.29
N ALA A 174 -5.21 8.42 1.58
CA ALA A 174 -3.98 9.05 2.06
C ALA A 174 -2.71 8.37 1.50
N LEU A 175 -2.74 7.05 1.32
CA LEU A 175 -1.64 6.32 0.68
C LEU A 175 -1.48 6.73 -0.80
N GLN A 176 -2.59 6.84 -1.54
CA GLN A 176 -2.53 7.35 -2.91
C GLN A 176 -2.02 8.78 -2.96
N GLU A 177 -2.49 9.65 -2.07
CA GLU A 177 -2.05 11.05 -2.02
C GLU A 177 -0.56 11.18 -1.67
N LYS A 178 -0.03 10.32 -0.79
CA LYS A 178 1.41 10.26 -0.48
C LYS A 178 2.22 9.85 -1.72
N ARG A 179 1.83 8.75 -2.39
CA ARG A 179 2.48 8.28 -3.63
C ARG A 179 2.43 9.34 -4.73
N GLN A 180 1.32 10.07 -4.83
CA GLN A 180 1.18 11.20 -5.76
C GLN A 180 2.15 12.32 -5.46
N ASN A 181 2.20 12.77 -4.21
CA ASN A 181 3.08 13.87 -3.82
C ASN A 181 4.56 13.50 -3.97
N GLU A 182 4.94 12.26 -3.62
CA GLU A 182 6.29 11.75 -3.85
C GLU A 182 6.64 11.71 -5.34
N PHE A 183 5.71 11.28 -6.20
CA PHE A 183 5.92 11.29 -7.64
C PHE A 183 6.09 12.71 -8.19
N LEU A 184 5.26 13.65 -7.74
CA LEU A 184 5.33 15.07 -8.13
C LEU A 184 6.60 15.77 -7.61
N ALA A 185 7.12 15.34 -6.45
CA ALA A 185 8.37 15.87 -5.89
C ALA A 185 9.60 15.28 -6.60
N ALA A 186 9.52 14.02 -7.05
CA ALA A 186 10.60 13.35 -7.75
C ALA A 186 10.73 13.79 -9.21
N HIS A 187 9.60 14.07 -9.89
CA HIS A 187 9.59 14.41 -11.32
C HIS A 187 9.49 15.92 -11.54
N LYS A 188 10.22 16.43 -12.52
CA LYS A 188 10.21 17.83 -12.91
C LYS A 188 9.65 18.01 -14.32
N GLU A 189 9.29 19.25 -14.64
CA GLU A 189 8.97 19.64 -16.01
C GLU A 189 10.14 19.28 -16.94
N GLY A 190 9.86 18.52 -17.99
CA GLY A 190 10.82 18.03 -18.95
C GLY A 190 11.19 16.55 -18.81
N ASP A 191 10.80 15.86 -17.74
CA ASP A 191 11.05 14.42 -17.61
C ASP A 191 10.18 13.62 -18.60
N VAL A 192 10.76 12.54 -19.12
CA VAL A 192 10.06 11.59 -20.01
C VAL A 192 9.45 10.49 -19.17
N VAL A 193 8.15 10.28 -19.30
CA VAL A 193 7.39 9.28 -18.55
C VAL A 193 6.67 8.31 -19.49
N LYS A 194 6.59 7.06 -19.05
CA LYS A 194 5.82 5.99 -19.70
C LYS A 194 4.49 5.84 -18.98
N GLY A 195 3.41 5.68 -19.72
CA GLY A 195 2.09 5.46 -19.14
C GLY A 195 1.17 4.66 -20.03
N LYS A 196 0.06 4.20 -19.45
CA LYS A 196 -0.95 3.40 -20.14
C LYS A 196 -2.17 4.24 -20.48
N VAL A 197 -2.65 4.17 -21.71
CA VAL A 197 -3.83 4.94 -22.13
C VAL A 197 -5.08 4.36 -21.47
N VAL A 198 -5.74 5.13 -20.61
CA VAL A 198 -7.02 4.73 -19.98
C VAL A 198 -8.19 5.09 -20.85
N LYS A 199 -8.13 6.27 -21.47
CA LYS A 199 -9.25 6.82 -22.24
C LYS A 199 -8.75 7.74 -23.34
N VAL A 200 -9.36 7.64 -24.51
CA VAL A 200 -9.09 8.51 -25.66
C VAL A 200 -10.38 9.26 -25.98
N ASP A 201 -10.36 10.57 -25.78
CA ASP A 201 -11.41 11.48 -26.22
C ASP A 201 -11.05 12.13 -27.56
N SER A 202 -11.99 12.84 -28.19
CA SER A 202 -11.77 13.46 -29.50
C SER A 202 -10.67 14.53 -29.49
N ASN A 203 -10.39 15.15 -28.34
CA ASN A 203 -9.44 16.26 -28.19
C ASN A 203 -8.31 15.99 -27.17
N SER A 204 -8.34 14.86 -26.47
CA SER A 204 -7.41 14.57 -25.37
C SER A 204 -7.22 13.08 -25.14
N ILE A 205 -5.99 12.69 -24.81
CA ILE A 205 -5.64 11.33 -24.39
C ILE A 205 -5.38 11.35 -22.89
N HIS A 206 -6.11 10.53 -22.15
CA HIS A 206 -5.90 10.30 -20.72
C HIS A 206 -4.97 9.09 -20.55
N VAL A 207 -3.82 9.35 -19.93
CA VAL A 207 -2.76 8.39 -19.69
C VAL A 207 -2.63 8.18 -18.19
N ASP A 208 -2.60 6.92 -17.75
CA ASP A 208 -2.28 6.55 -16.38
C ASP A 208 -0.77 6.39 -16.24
N LEU A 209 -0.17 7.19 -15.37
CA LEU A 209 1.26 7.14 -15.04
C LEU A 209 1.51 6.31 -13.76
N GLY A 210 0.47 5.73 -13.17
CA GLY A 210 0.52 4.95 -11.93
C GLY A 210 -0.07 5.73 -10.74
N PRO A 211 0.68 6.63 -10.08
CA PRO A 211 0.15 7.40 -8.96
C PRO A 211 -0.68 8.61 -9.40
N VAL A 212 -0.35 9.22 -10.54
CA VAL A 212 -0.96 10.44 -11.09
C VAL A 212 -1.52 10.20 -12.49
N GLN A 213 -2.47 11.03 -12.91
CA GLN A 213 -3.03 10.98 -14.25
C GLN A 213 -2.39 12.03 -15.15
N GLY A 214 -2.02 11.62 -16.36
CA GLY A 214 -1.53 12.47 -17.43
C GLY A 214 -2.63 12.76 -18.46
N VAL A 215 -2.61 13.96 -19.02
CA VAL A 215 -3.45 14.34 -20.17
C VAL A 215 -2.55 14.87 -21.27
N VAL A 216 -2.69 14.28 -22.46
CA VAL A 216 -2.09 14.81 -23.70
C VAL A 216 -3.19 15.52 -24.48
N PRO A 217 -3.21 16.87 -24.54
CA PRO A 217 -4.14 17.60 -25.38
C PRO A 217 -3.77 17.45 -26.86
N ARG A 218 -4.74 17.59 -27.77
CA ARG A 218 -4.55 17.41 -29.23
C ARG A 218 -3.32 18.12 -29.80
N ASN A 219 -3.07 19.36 -29.37
CA ASN A 219 -1.96 20.18 -29.87
C ASN A 219 -0.56 19.65 -29.48
N LEU A 220 -0.48 18.73 -28.52
CA LEU A 220 0.76 18.14 -28.01
C LEU A 220 0.91 16.66 -28.40
N ILE A 221 0.01 16.12 -29.24
CA ILE A 221 0.08 14.73 -29.72
C ILE A 221 1.09 14.60 -30.85
N SER A 222 1.01 15.47 -31.85
CA SER A 222 1.88 15.42 -33.02
C SER A 222 2.05 16.81 -33.65
N HIS A 223 3.09 16.98 -34.46
CA HIS A 223 3.29 18.18 -35.26
C HIS A 223 2.26 18.28 -36.40
N ASP A 224 1.62 17.18 -36.81
CA ASP A 224 0.59 17.17 -37.84
C ASP A 224 -0.83 17.44 -37.25
N PRO A 225 -1.51 18.54 -37.61
CA PRO A 225 -2.84 18.86 -37.11
C PRO A 225 -3.95 17.93 -37.63
N SER A 226 -3.67 17.13 -38.66
CA SER A 226 -4.64 16.20 -39.27
C SER A 226 -4.83 14.90 -38.47
N LEU A 227 -3.86 14.53 -37.62
CA LEU A 227 -3.92 13.31 -36.82
C LEU A 227 -4.93 13.44 -35.68
N LEU A 228 -5.82 12.46 -35.56
CA LEU A 228 -6.75 12.36 -34.45
C LEU A 228 -6.13 11.53 -33.32
N PRO A 229 -6.45 11.83 -32.04
CA PRO A 229 -5.98 11.04 -30.91
C PRO A 229 -6.24 9.53 -31.03
N LYS A 230 -7.34 9.15 -31.69
CA LYS A 230 -7.74 7.75 -31.91
C LYS A 230 -6.88 7.00 -32.92
N ASP A 231 -6.25 7.73 -33.85
CA ASP A 231 -5.42 7.14 -34.89
C ASP A 231 -3.99 6.89 -34.38
N VAL A 232 -3.57 7.66 -33.38
CA VAL A 232 -2.22 7.58 -32.79
C VAL A 232 -2.17 6.58 -31.63
N CYS A 233 -3.22 6.52 -30.80
CA CYS A 233 -3.21 5.75 -29.57
C CYS A 233 -4.49 4.93 -29.38
N SER A 234 -4.34 3.67 -29.00
CA SER A 234 -5.45 2.79 -28.62
C SER A 234 -5.64 2.74 -27.09
N VAL A 235 -6.87 2.55 -26.63
CA VAL A 235 -7.16 2.33 -25.21
C VAL A 235 -6.42 1.08 -24.73
N GLY A 236 -5.66 1.23 -23.64
CA GLY A 236 -4.81 0.18 -23.07
C GLY A 236 -3.41 0.10 -23.65
N GLY A 237 -3.06 0.90 -24.66
CA GLY A 237 -1.71 0.98 -25.21
C GLY A 237 -0.74 1.67 -24.26
N GLU A 238 0.55 1.35 -24.39
CA GLU A 238 1.63 2.08 -23.72
C GLU A 238 2.04 3.28 -24.57
N VAL A 239 2.25 4.42 -23.93
CA VAL A 239 2.67 5.67 -24.55
C VAL A 239 3.80 6.31 -23.76
N GLU A 240 4.76 6.85 -24.50
CA GLU A 240 5.82 7.70 -23.96
C GLU A 240 5.44 9.16 -24.21
N ALA A 241 5.59 10.00 -23.18
CA ALA A 241 5.37 11.43 -23.31
C ALA A 241 6.25 12.21 -22.32
N LYS A 242 6.59 13.44 -22.70
CA LYS A 242 7.35 14.38 -21.87
C LYS A 242 6.41 15.21 -21.00
N ILE A 243 6.79 15.46 -19.75
CA ILE A 243 6.06 16.34 -18.84
C ILE A 243 6.26 17.79 -19.28
N VAL A 244 5.17 18.46 -19.68
CA VAL A 244 5.20 19.89 -20.03
C VAL A 244 4.88 20.75 -18.83
N LYS A 245 3.85 20.37 -18.08
CA LYS A 245 3.36 21.15 -16.96
C LYS A 245 2.77 20.25 -15.90
N ILE A 246 3.12 20.54 -14.66
CA ILE A 246 2.55 19.87 -13.49
C ILE A 246 1.56 20.83 -12.83
N ALA A 247 0.30 20.43 -12.69
CA ALA A 247 -0.70 21.25 -12.00
C ALA A 247 -0.84 20.82 -10.53
N ASP A 248 -0.25 21.60 -9.61
CA ASP A 248 -0.19 21.28 -8.17
C ASP A 248 -1.57 21.05 -7.53
N HIS A 249 -2.60 21.76 -8.00
CA HIS A 249 -3.95 21.69 -7.41
C HIS A 249 -4.81 20.53 -7.92
N SER A 250 -4.70 20.19 -9.20
CA SER A 250 -5.54 19.15 -9.80
C SER A 250 -4.85 17.78 -9.82
N LYS A 251 -3.53 17.74 -9.54
CA LYS A 251 -2.69 16.53 -9.63
C LYS A 251 -2.76 15.85 -11.00
N VAL A 252 -3.15 16.61 -12.02
CA VAL A 252 -3.14 16.21 -13.42
C VAL A 252 -1.90 16.78 -14.06
N ILE A 253 -1.15 15.93 -14.75
CA ILE A 253 0.06 16.31 -15.46
C ILE A 253 -0.27 16.52 -16.94
N THR A 254 0.14 17.64 -17.51
CA THR A 254 0.08 17.85 -18.95
C THR A 254 1.29 17.21 -19.60
N LEU A 255 1.02 16.28 -20.48
CA LEU A 255 2.03 15.51 -21.22
C LEU A 255 2.07 15.96 -22.69
N SER A 256 3.23 15.78 -23.31
CA SER A 256 3.46 16.05 -24.72
C SER A 256 4.21 14.90 -25.38
N MET A 257 3.62 14.35 -26.44
CA MET A 257 4.24 13.35 -27.29
C MET A 257 5.06 14.02 -28.39
N LYS A 258 4.63 15.22 -28.83
CA LYS A 258 5.32 16.06 -29.82
C LYS A 258 6.74 16.43 -29.39
N ASP A 259 6.98 16.70 -28.10
CA ASP A 259 8.29 17.14 -27.59
C ASP A 259 9.31 16.01 -27.43
N LEU A 260 8.92 14.76 -27.72
CA LEU A 260 9.85 13.63 -27.84
C LEU A 260 10.51 13.59 -29.21
N GLU A 261 9.82 14.07 -30.24
CA GLU A 261 10.34 14.15 -31.59
C GLU A 261 11.13 15.45 -31.75
N PRO A 262 12.33 15.41 -32.39
CA PRO A 262 13.08 16.62 -32.67
C PRO A 262 12.22 17.56 -33.52
N ASP A 263 12.25 18.86 -33.17
CA ASP A 263 11.48 19.88 -33.88
C ASP A 263 11.82 19.83 -35.38
N PRO A 264 10.87 19.51 -36.27
CA PRO A 264 11.13 19.34 -37.68
C PRO A 264 11.73 20.62 -38.29
N TRP A 265 11.42 21.80 -37.76
CA TRP A 265 12.00 23.09 -38.19
C TRP A 265 13.50 23.21 -37.95
N GLN A 266 14.05 22.53 -36.94
CA GLN A 266 15.49 22.54 -36.69
C GLN A 266 16.22 21.72 -37.74
N THR A 267 15.67 20.55 -38.07
CA THR A 267 16.25 19.66 -39.09
C THR A 267 15.94 20.07 -40.53
N ILE A 268 14.93 20.91 -40.77
CA ILE A 268 14.50 21.22 -42.14
C ILE A 268 15.57 21.99 -42.94
N ARG A 269 16.36 22.83 -42.27
CA ARG A 269 17.46 23.57 -42.91
C ARG A 269 18.61 22.66 -43.33
N GLU A 270 18.81 21.55 -42.63
CA GLU A 270 19.82 20.55 -42.95
C GLU A 270 19.32 19.60 -44.05
N ARG A 271 18.04 19.21 -44.00
CA ARG A 271 17.43 18.30 -44.99
C ARG A 271 17.08 18.98 -46.32
N TYR A 272 16.71 20.26 -46.30
CA TYR A 272 16.28 21.02 -47.49
C TYR A 272 17.04 22.34 -47.59
N PRO A 273 18.26 22.34 -48.16
CA PRO A 273 19.00 23.57 -48.42
C PRO A 273 18.27 24.48 -49.42
N VAL A 274 18.56 25.78 -49.35
CA VAL A 274 17.96 26.79 -50.24
C VAL A 274 18.25 26.43 -51.71
N GLY A 275 17.19 26.32 -52.52
CA GLY A 275 17.27 25.90 -53.92
C GLY A 275 16.86 24.44 -54.18
N THR A 276 16.54 23.68 -53.14
CA THR A 276 15.98 22.32 -53.30
C THR A 276 14.57 22.39 -53.89
N ILE A 277 14.32 21.62 -54.95
CA ILE A 277 13.01 21.48 -55.57
C ILE A 277 12.31 20.28 -54.93
N ILE A 278 11.11 20.50 -54.40
CA ILE A 278 10.29 19.47 -53.74
C ILE A 278 8.96 19.31 -54.46
N GLU A 279 8.57 18.06 -54.74
CA GLU A 279 7.26 17.72 -55.28
C GLU A 279 6.36 17.22 -54.15
N LYS A 280 5.33 17.99 -53.80
CA LYS A 280 4.41 17.69 -52.70
C LYS A 280 2.98 18.07 -53.05
N PRO A 281 1.97 17.34 -52.53
CA PRO A 281 0.58 17.67 -52.75
C PRO A 281 0.21 18.99 -52.05
N ILE A 282 -0.63 19.79 -52.71
CA ILE A 282 -1.15 21.04 -52.17
C ILE A 282 -2.20 20.71 -51.11
N LYS A 283 -2.03 21.24 -49.90
CA LYS A 283 -2.95 21.04 -48.77
C LYS A 283 -4.15 21.98 -48.82
N SER A 284 -3.93 23.25 -49.19
CA SER A 284 -4.99 24.24 -49.30
C SER A 284 -4.66 25.29 -50.35
N ILE A 285 -5.69 25.77 -51.05
CA ILE A 285 -5.59 26.84 -52.04
C ILE A 285 -6.37 28.03 -51.48
N LEU A 286 -5.66 29.12 -51.18
CA LEU A 286 -6.26 30.38 -50.75
C LEU A 286 -6.01 31.47 -51.81
N PRO A 287 -6.82 32.54 -51.85
CA PRO A 287 -6.68 33.60 -52.87
C PRO A 287 -5.31 34.29 -52.90
N PHE A 288 -4.52 34.14 -51.84
CA PHE A 288 -3.20 34.74 -51.68
C PHE A 288 -2.04 33.73 -51.77
N GLY A 289 -2.31 32.44 -52.02
CA GLY A 289 -1.23 31.45 -52.16
C GLY A 289 -1.66 29.99 -52.07
N PHE A 290 -0.72 29.12 -52.41
CA PHE A 290 -0.82 27.67 -52.26
C PHE A 290 -0.08 27.25 -51.00
N PHE A 291 -0.74 26.48 -50.13
CA PHE A 291 -0.11 25.89 -48.94
C PHE A 291 0.28 24.46 -49.24
N VAL A 292 1.57 24.16 -49.11
CA VAL A 292 2.14 22.84 -49.38
C VAL A 292 2.77 22.32 -48.10
N THR A 293 2.43 21.08 -47.73
CA THR A 293 3.06 20.41 -46.59
C THR A 293 4.36 19.77 -47.05
N ILE A 294 5.48 20.30 -46.55
CA ILE A 294 6.83 19.83 -46.89
C ILE A 294 7.08 18.49 -46.18
N GLU A 295 6.86 18.47 -44.87
CA GLU A 295 6.95 17.32 -43.97
C GLU A 295 5.82 17.38 -42.92
N PRO A 296 5.49 16.27 -42.22
CA PRO A 296 4.46 16.26 -41.18
C PRO A 296 4.67 17.40 -40.16
N GLY A 297 3.76 18.38 -40.16
CA GLY A 297 3.79 19.55 -39.29
C GLY A 297 4.59 20.77 -39.75
N VAL A 298 5.11 20.76 -40.99
CA VAL A 298 5.72 21.94 -41.62
C VAL A 298 4.99 22.30 -42.91
N ASP A 299 4.30 23.44 -42.89
CA ASP A 299 3.58 24.01 -44.03
C ASP A 299 4.34 25.25 -44.57
N GLY A 300 4.32 25.44 -45.88
CA GLY A 300 4.92 26.57 -46.59
C GLY A 300 4.11 27.05 -47.79
#